data_AF-A0A3D4RKZ4-F1
#
_entry.id   AF-A0A3D4RKZ4-F1
#
_cell.length_a   1.000
_cell.length_b   1.000
_cell.length_c   1.000
_cell.angle_alpha   90.00
_cell.angle_beta   90.00
_cell.angle_gamma   90.00
#
_symmetry.space_group_name_H-M   'P 1'
#
loop_
_entity.id
_entity.type
_entity.pdbx_description
1 polymer ?
#
loop_
_entity_poly.entity_id
_entity_poly.type
_entity_poly.pdbx_seq_one_letter_code
_entity_poly.pdbx_strand_id
1 'polypeptide(L)' 'MRTNKFCPHCGRPLLKSNIKGYSYQCNACDEDFYRFEVLSTRYTTLARSIRKSDYDYRMTGGDTNYIVYKKPSPSLV' A
#
# COMPACT_ATOMS: atom_id res chain seq x y z
N MET A 1 5.25 11.30 11.30
CA MET A 1 6.40 10.37 11.37
C MET A 1 6.29 9.30 10.29
N ARG A 2 7.40 8.96 9.62
CA ARG A 2 7.45 7.81 8.69
C ARG A 2 7.35 6.49 9.44
N THR A 3 6.73 5.49 8.84
CA THR A 3 6.48 4.19 9.47
C THR A 3 7.16 3.06 8.68
N ASN A 4 7.33 1.91 9.34
CA ASN A 4 7.80 0.67 8.70
C ASN A 4 6.64 -0.11 8.05
N LYS A 5 5.73 0.62 7.40
CA LYS A 5 4.55 0.08 6.69
C LYS A 5 4.50 0.65 5.29
N PHE A 6 3.95 -0.12 4.36
CA PHE A 6 3.86 0.23 2.95
C PHE A 6 2.42 0.14 2.44
N CYS A 7 2.08 1.02 1.51
CA CYS A 7 0.79 1.04 0.85
C CYS A 7 0.60 -0.25 0.04
N PRO A 8 -0.54 -0.96 0.19
CA PRO A 8 -0.85 -2.13 -0.61
C PRO A 8 -1.13 -1.79 -2.08
N HIS A 9 -1.48 -0.55 -2.40
CA HIS A 9 -1.77 -0.10 -3.77
C HIS A 9 -0.50 0.36 -4.50
N CYS A 10 0.26 1.29 -3.93
CA CYS A 10 1.42 1.88 -4.63
C CYS A 10 2.79 1.47 -4.05
N GLY A 11 2.84 0.65 -3.00
CA GLY A 11 4.10 0.15 -2.42
C GLY A 11 5.00 1.21 -1.77
N ARG A 12 4.51 2.46 -1.62
CA ARG A 12 5.23 3.56 -0.97
C ARG A 12 5.11 3.49 0.56
N PRO A 13 6.09 4.04 1.31
CA PRO A 13 6.01 4.08 2.77
C PRO A 13 4.81 4.90 3.26
N LEU A 14 4.13 4.42 4.29
CA LEU A 14 2.99 5.09 4.90
C LEU A 14 3.42 6.01 6.05
N LEU A 15 2.63 7.06 6.26
CA LEU A 15 2.71 7.92 7.43
C LEU A 15 1.70 7.45 8.48
N LYS A 16 1.86 7.89 9.73
CA LYS A 16 0.76 7.77 10.71
C LYS A 16 -0.39 8.67 10.27
N SER A 17 -1.60 8.13 10.28
CA SER A 17 -2.81 8.93 10.02
C SER A 17 -3.10 9.85 11.22
N ASN A 18 -3.69 11.02 10.93
CA ASN A 18 -4.18 11.96 11.93
C ASN A 18 -5.70 11.83 12.14
N ILE A 19 -6.41 11.05 11.31
CA ILE A 19 -7.86 10.89 11.42
C ILE A 19 -8.18 9.73 12.38
N LYS A 20 -9.14 9.97 13.28
CA LYS A 20 -9.51 9.02 14.33
C LYS A 20 -10.03 7.72 13.73
N GLY A 21 -9.51 6.59 14.20
CA GLY A 21 -9.87 5.25 13.74
C GLY A 21 -8.89 4.65 12.72
N TYR A 22 -8.16 5.48 11.99
CA TYR A 22 -7.17 5.03 11.02
C TYR A 22 -5.77 5.02 11.62
N SER A 23 -4.96 4.05 11.17
CA SER A 23 -3.59 3.87 11.66
C SER A 23 -2.57 4.54 10.76
N TYR A 24 -2.82 4.54 9.45
CA TYR A 24 -1.83 4.92 8.44
C TYR A 24 -2.47 5.68 7.29
N GLN A 25 -1.68 6.53 6.62
CA GLN A 25 -2.13 7.31 5.46
C GLN A 25 -1.12 7.22 4.32
N CYS A 26 -1.62 7.11 3.09
CA CYS A 26 -0.84 7.19 1.86
C CYS A 26 -1.16 8.46 1.08
N ASN A 27 -0.26 9.45 1.13
CA ASN A 27 -0.45 10.72 0.41
C ASN A 27 -0.38 10.59 -1.12
N ALA A 28 0.12 9.47 -1.65
CA ALA A 28 0.19 9.24 -3.09
C ALA A 28 -1.09 8.63 -3.66
N CYS A 29 -1.86 7.92 -2.83
CA CYS A 29 -3.15 7.34 -3.18
C CYS A 29 -4.32 8.14 -2.60
N ASP A 30 -4.03 9.09 -1.71
CA ASP A 30 -4.99 9.84 -0.90
C ASP A 30 -5.94 8.93 -0.11
N GLU A 31 -5.37 7.87 0.49
CA GLU A 31 -6.13 6.81 1.16
C GLU A 31 -5.61 6.58 2.59
N ASP A 32 -6.54 6.36 3.51
CA ASP A 32 -6.31 6.02 4.92
C ASP A 32 -6.54 4.52 5.17
N PHE A 33 -5.72 3.93 6.02
CA PHE A 33 -5.69 2.48 6.27
C PHE A 33 -5.74 2.12 7.76
N TYR A 34 -6.41 1.01 8.05
CA TYR A 34 -6.27 0.28 9.30
C TYR A 34 -4.96 -0.50 9.34
N ARG A 35 -4.55 -0.89 10.56
CA ARG A 35 -3.29 -1.59 10.79
C ARG A 35 -3.18 -2.93 10.04
N PHE A 36 -4.29 -3.62 9.82
CA PHE A 36 -4.31 -4.93 9.18
C PHE A 36 -4.36 -4.86 7.64
N GLU A 37 -4.65 -3.71 7.04
CA GLU A 37 -4.74 -3.55 5.58
C GLU A 37 -3.38 -3.31 4.92
N VAL A 38 -2.43 -2.81 5.70
CA VAL A 38 -1.12 -2.36 5.20
C VAL A 38 -0.09 -3.48 5.10
N LEU A 39 0.89 -3.28 4.22
CA LEU A 39 2.06 -4.15 4.11
C LEU A 39 3.07 -3.83 5.21
N SER A 40 3.63 -4.87 5.82
CA SER A 40 4.73 -4.75 6.79
C SER A 40 6.10 -4.97 6.15
N THR A 41 7.17 -4.79 6.91
CA THR A 41 8.55 -5.08 6.46
C THR A 41 8.75 -6.52 5.99
N ARG A 42 7.93 -7.47 6.43
CA ARG A 42 7.93 -8.85 5.92
C ARG A 42 7.58 -8.93 4.42
N TYR A 43 6.87 -7.93 3.90
CA TYR A 43 6.45 -7.86 2.50
C TYR A 43 7.25 -6.80 1.71
N THR A 44 8.49 -6.49 2.12
CA THR A 44 9.29 -5.44 1.46
C THR A 44 9.52 -5.72 -0.02
N THR A 45 9.79 -6.96 -0.41
CA THR A 45 9.97 -7.35 -1.82
C THR A 45 8.69 -7.11 -2.61
N LEU A 46 7.55 -7.54 -2.08
CA LEU A 46 6.24 -7.30 -2.69
C LEU A 46 5.95 -5.79 -2.82
N ALA A 47 6.20 -5.00 -1.77
CA ALA A 47 6.04 -3.55 -1.82
C ALA A 47 6.92 -2.89 -2.88
N ARG A 48 8.13 -3.42 -3.15
CA ARG A 48 8.98 -2.95 -4.25
C ARG A 48 8.38 -3.29 -5.62
N SER A 49 7.89 -4.52 -5.80
CA SER A 49 7.23 -4.94 -7.05
C SER A 49 5.98 -4.11 -7.34
N ILE A 50 5.13 -3.91 -6.34
CA ILE A 50 3.93 -3.06 -6.44
C ILE A 50 4.33 -1.63 -6.84
N ARG A 51 5.34 -1.06 -6.18
CA ARG A 51 5.81 0.30 -6.50
C ARG A 51 6.32 0.43 -7.92
N LYS A 52 7.02 -0.60 -8.42
CA LYS A 52 7.47 -0.62 -9.82
C LYS A 52 6.28 -0.69 -10.77
N SER A 53 5.33 -1.56 -10.52
CA SER A 53 4.12 -1.68 -11.33
C SER A 53 3.29 -0.39 -11.34
N ASP A 54 3.12 0.27 -10.18
CA ASP A 54 2.46 1.58 -10.07
C ASP A 54 3.17 2.69 -10.88
N TYR A 55 4.50 2.70 -10.87
CA TYR A 55 5.28 3.62 -11.72
C TYR A 55 5.08 3.33 -13.20
N ASP A 56 5.25 2.07 -13.61
CA ASP A 56 5.13 1.66 -15.01
C ASP A 56 3.71 1.95 -15.55
N TYR A 57 2.66 1.68 -14.74
CA TYR A 57 1.27 2.00 -15.07
C TYR A 57 1.06 3.49 -15.32
N ARG A 58 1.58 4.36 -14.43
CA ARG A 58 1.48 5.82 -14.58
C ARG A 58 2.26 6.35 -15.79
N MET A 59 3.41 5.76 -16.11
CA MET A 59 4.22 6.18 -17.26
C MET A 59 3.65 5.74 -18.60
N THR A 60 2.88 4.64 -18.62
CA THR A 60 2.27 4.07 -19.83
C THR A 60 0.82 4.50 -20.02
N GLY A 61 0.27 5.37 -19.17
CA GLY A 61 -1.14 5.78 -19.26
C GLY A 61 -2.13 4.65 -18.99
N GLY A 62 -1.68 3.55 -18.38
CA GLY A 62 -2.51 2.41 -18.01
C GLY A 62 -2.43 1.18 -18.91
N ASP A 63 -1.52 1.17 -19.89
CA ASP A 63 -1.38 0.08 -20.85
C ASP A 63 -0.63 -1.15 -20.30
N THR A 64 -0.10 -1.08 -19.08
CA THR A 64 0.64 -2.17 -18.43
C THR A 64 -0.16 -2.87 -17.35
N ASN A 65 0.17 -4.14 -17.08
CA ASN A 65 -0.46 -4.90 -16.02
C ASN A 65 -0.14 -4.30 -14.63
N TYR A 66 -1.19 -3.86 -13.94
CA TYR A 66 -1.10 -3.32 -12.58
C TYR A 66 -1.25 -4.43 -11.53
N ILE A 67 -0.30 -4.51 -10.59
CA ILE A 67 -0.36 -5.48 -9.50
C ILE A 67 -1.37 -5.01 -8.46
N VAL A 68 -2.46 -5.75 -8.30
CA VAL A 68 -3.43 -5.55 -7.22
C VAL A 68 -3.13 -6.51 -6.08
N TYR A 69 -2.64 -6.00 -4.94
CA TYR A 69 -2.54 -6.79 -3.72
C TYR A 69 -3.90 -6.90 -3.05
N LYS A 70 -4.44 -8.12 -3.00
CA LYS A 70 -5.55 -8.47 -2.13
C LYS A 70 -5.00 -9.25 -0.95
N LYS A 71 -4.95 -8.64 0.23
CA LYS A 71 -4.64 -9.40 1.45
C LYS A 71 -5.74 -10.44 1.62
N PRO A 72 -5.42 -11.72 1.87
CA PRO A 72 -6.46 -12.68 2.25
C PRO A 72 -7.16 -12.12 3.49
N SER A 73 -8.49 -12.01 3.45
CA SER A 73 -9.25 -11.67 4.66
C SER A 73 -8.79 -12.60 5.77
N PRO A 74 -8.58 -12.08 7.01
CA PRO A 74 -8.48 -12.98 8.14
C PRO A 74 -9.72 -13.86 8.07
N SER A 75 -9.53 -15.18 7.91
CA SER A 75 -10.60 -16.12 8.08
C SER A 75 -11.28 -15.75 9.39
N LEU A 76 -12.60 -15.51 9.37
CA LEU A 76 -13.38 -15.40 10.59
C LEU A 76 -13.34 -16.79 11.23
N VAL A 77 -12.29 -17.07 12.00
CA VAL A 77 -12.16 -18.23 12.90
C VAL A 77 -12.34 -17.78 14.32
#